data_AF-A0A3D6C832-F1
#
_entry.id   AF-A0A3D6C832-F1
#
_cell.length_a   1.000
_cell.length_b   1.000
_cell.length_c   1.000
_cell.angle_alpha   90.00
_cell.angle_beta   90.00
_cell.angle_gamma   90.00
#
_symmetry.space_group_name_H-M   'P 1'
#
loop_
_entity.id
_entity.type
_entity.pdbx_description
1 polymer ?
#
loop_
_entity_poly.entity_id
_entity_poly.type
_entity_poly.pdbx_seq_one_letter_code
_entity_poly.pdbx_strand_id
1 'polypeptide(L)'
;MIGRYAKLNVYQEIFNQEDFFKLAGGAALIPVAMMIHALDISPVAGISLTQVILLVSVAVNGFPIVVEAVKGLIAREVNVDELVSIAIIACVLNGNFLEAAVVSAIMVFGALVEEAVSDSARDAIKKLVEVTPKTALVERGGKAVELPVEKIRPGDVLPVREGEVIAADGVVLEGRAAVQEASLTGEPLPVKKEAGDEVFAGTACAEGYIKIQAVKVGKDAAIGKIITLVQGAEQSQTKGARIVDRYAAWFTPVILSAGLITYLVTGDINRAITVLIVGCPCSFLLAGPVTTVAAVGRAARSGILVKGGQYLENIAGATLFCFDKTGTITTGQPVVTEIIPADGVD
;
A
#
# COMPACT_ATOMS: atom_id res chain seq x y z
N MET A 1 -11.72 -23.77 -9.64
CA MET A 1 -12.53 -23.35 -8.48
C MET A 1 -11.86 -22.14 -7.81
N ILE A 2 -11.98 -20.90 -8.34
CA ILE A 2 -11.47 -19.67 -7.66
C ILE A 2 -12.42 -18.50 -7.94
N GLY A 3 -13.72 -18.73 -7.71
CA GLY A 3 -14.75 -17.69 -7.68
C GLY A 3 -14.92 -17.05 -6.30
N ARG A 4 -13.83 -16.90 -5.52
CA ARG A 4 -13.94 -16.48 -4.10
C ARG A 4 -13.15 -15.23 -3.71
N TYR A 5 -12.41 -14.61 -4.64
CA TYR A 5 -11.58 -13.43 -4.34
C TYR A 5 -11.63 -12.30 -5.38
N ALA A 6 -12.79 -12.07 -6.01
CA ALA A 6 -13.18 -10.70 -6.34
C ALA A 6 -13.74 -10.07 -5.05
N LYS A 7 -12.93 -9.94 -4.00
CA LYS A 7 -13.41 -9.35 -2.76
C LYS A 7 -13.61 -7.85 -3.00
N LEU A 8 -14.87 -7.45 -3.03
CA LEU A 8 -15.38 -6.07 -2.87
C LEU A 8 -14.84 -5.37 -1.61
N ASN A 9 -14.04 -6.06 -0.79
CA ASN A 9 -13.45 -5.57 0.45
C ASN A 9 -12.62 -4.30 0.28
N VAL A 10 -11.94 -4.08 -0.85
CA VAL A 10 -11.19 -2.82 -1.07
C VAL A 10 -12.16 -1.63 -1.06
N TYR A 11 -13.31 -1.74 -1.72
CA TYR A 11 -14.36 -0.73 -1.64
C TYR A 11 -15.00 -0.66 -0.24
N GLN A 12 -15.24 -1.81 0.40
CA GLN A 12 -15.82 -1.82 1.75
C GLN A 12 -14.88 -1.27 2.83
N GLU A 13 -13.56 -1.38 2.68
CA GLU A 13 -12.57 -0.79 3.59
C GLU A 13 -12.50 0.73 3.44
N ILE A 14 -12.54 1.25 2.21
CA ILE A 14 -12.67 2.69 1.95
C ILE A 14 -13.95 3.23 2.57
N PHE A 15 -15.08 2.54 2.36
CA PHE A 15 -16.36 2.87 2.98
C PHE A 15 -16.42 2.57 4.48
N ASN A 16 -15.42 1.94 5.08
CA ASN A 16 -15.34 1.69 6.53
C ASN A 16 -14.31 2.58 7.22
N GLN A 17 -13.46 3.31 6.48
CA GLN A 17 -12.57 4.27 7.10
C GLN A 17 -13.36 5.48 7.60
N GLU A 18 -13.19 5.81 8.88
CA GLU A 18 -13.79 7.01 9.47
C GLU A 18 -13.44 8.27 8.69
N ASP A 19 -12.25 8.31 8.09
CA ASP A 19 -11.75 9.46 7.37
C ASP A 19 -12.52 9.67 6.05
N PHE A 20 -12.91 8.60 5.36
CA PHE A 20 -13.81 8.70 4.20
C PHE A 20 -15.14 9.35 4.57
N PHE A 21 -15.78 8.95 5.67
CA PHE A 21 -17.05 9.54 6.10
C PHE A 21 -16.91 10.98 6.56
N LYS A 22 -15.83 11.33 7.26
CA LYS A 22 -15.54 12.72 7.66
C LYS A 22 -15.41 13.62 6.43
N LEU A 23 -14.63 13.19 5.44
CA LEU A 23 -14.33 13.96 4.24
C LEU A 23 -15.52 14.02 3.26
N ALA A 24 -16.22 12.91 3.07
CA ALA A 24 -17.47 12.88 2.31
C ALA A 24 -18.56 13.74 2.98
N GLY A 25 -18.66 13.71 4.31
CA GLY A 25 -19.51 14.58 5.09
C GLY A 25 -19.16 16.06 4.88
N GLY A 26 -17.88 16.42 4.95
CA GLY A 26 -17.38 17.76 4.67
C GLY A 26 -17.73 18.25 3.26
N ALA A 27 -17.60 17.40 2.24
CA ALA A 27 -17.96 17.74 0.86
C ALA A 27 -19.48 17.89 0.67
N ALA A 28 -20.28 17.06 1.34
CA ALA A 28 -21.75 17.12 1.29
C ALA A 28 -22.33 18.41 1.91
N LEU A 29 -21.57 19.13 2.74
CA LEU A 29 -21.97 20.43 3.28
C LEU A 29 -22.07 21.51 2.19
N ILE A 30 -21.37 21.38 1.06
CA ILE A 30 -21.39 22.35 -0.05
C ILE A 30 -22.77 22.43 -0.72
N PRO A 31 -23.37 21.34 -1.24
CA PRO A 31 -24.71 21.40 -1.82
C PRO A 31 -25.77 21.79 -0.78
N VAL A 32 -25.59 21.42 0.50
CA VAL A 32 -26.48 21.86 1.59
C VAL A 32 -26.41 23.38 1.79
N ALA A 33 -25.22 23.96 1.79
CA ALA A 33 -25.04 25.41 1.87
C ALA A 33 -25.67 26.14 0.67
N MET A 34 -25.52 25.60 -0.55
CA MET A 34 -26.15 26.15 -1.76
C MET A 34 -27.67 26.05 -1.71
N MET A 35 -28.22 24.95 -1.20
CA MET A 35 -29.66 24.77 -1.03
C MET A 35 -30.24 25.76 0.00
N ILE A 36 -29.55 25.97 1.12
CA ILE A 36 -29.94 26.96 2.15
C ILE A 36 -29.91 28.38 1.59
N HIS A 37 -28.90 28.69 0.76
CA HIS A 37 -28.82 29.98 0.09
C HIS A 37 -29.95 30.18 -0.93
N ALA A 38 -30.29 29.13 -1.70
CA ALA A 38 -31.39 29.17 -2.66
C ALA A 38 -32.78 29.26 -2.02
N LEU A 39 -32.93 28.78 -0.78
CA LEU A 39 -34.16 28.85 0.00
C LEU A 39 -34.33 30.17 0.77
N ASP A 40 -33.40 31.12 0.60
CA ASP A 40 -33.42 32.46 1.20
C ASP A 40 -33.67 32.44 2.72
N ILE A 41 -33.12 31.43 3.40
CA ILE A 41 -33.29 31.24 4.84
C ILE A 41 -32.57 32.38 5.55
N SER A 42 -33.35 33.25 6.21
CA SER A 42 -32.89 34.46 6.88
C SER A 42 -31.70 34.22 7.82
N PRO A 43 -30.74 35.16 7.92
CA PRO A 43 -29.62 35.04 8.85
C PRO A 43 -30.11 34.97 10.29
N VAL A 44 -29.72 33.92 11.01
CA VAL A 44 -29.94 33.82 12.46
C VAL A 44 -28.80 34.58 13.14
N ALA A 45 -29.15 35.63 13.90
CA ALA A 45 -28.19 36.45 14.65
C ALA A 45 -27.12 37.20 13.81
N GLY A 46 -27.44 37.57 12.56
CA GLY A 46 -26.54 38.36 11.70
C GLY A 46 -25.39 37.58 11.07
N ILE A 47 -25.30 36.27 11.32
CA ILE A 47 -24.34 35.37 10.70
C ILE A 47 -25.08 34.60 9.61
N SER A 48 -24.55 34.62 8.38
CA SER A 48 -25.10 33.81 7.29
C SER A 48 -24.83 32.34 7.57
N LEU A 49 -25.90 31.56 7.78
CA LEU A 49 -25.81 30.11 8.02
C LEU A 49 -25.03 29.40 6.91
N THR A 50 -25.17 29.87 5.67
CA THR A 50 -24.39 29.42 4.50
C THR A 50 -22.89 29.57 4.70
N GLN A 51 -22.41 30.72 5.21
CA GLN A 51 -20.99 30.95 5.43
C GLN A 51 -20.42 30.04 6.51
N VAL A 52 -21.17 29.80 7.59
CA VAL A 52 -20.76 28.88 8.67
C VAL A 52 -20.61 27.47 8.13
N ILE A 53 -21.59 26.98 7.35
CA ILE A 53 -21.55 25.65 6.77
C ILE A 53 -20.38 25.48 5.79
N LEU A 54 -20.13 26.49 4.95
CA LEU A 54 -18.98 26.48 4.04
C LEU A 54 -17.65 26.50 4.79
N LEU A 55 -17.55 27.29 5.87
CA LEU A 55 -16.35 27.34 6.69
C LEU A 55 -16.09 26.02 7.42
N VAL A 56 -17.14 25.32 7.87
CA VAL A 56 -17.04 23.97 8.43
C VAL A 56 -16.58 22.98 7.35
N SER A 57 -17.10 23.07 6.12
CA SER A 57 -16.63 22.25 5.00
C SER A 57 -15.13 22.44 4.72
N VAL A 58 -14.68 23.70 4.67
CA VAL A 58 -13.25 24.04 4.51
C VAL A 58 -12.42 23.56 5.70
N ALA A 59 -12.93 23.65 6.93
CA ALA A 59 -12.20 23.16 8.09
C ALA A 59 -12.01 21.64 8.05
N VAL A 60 -13.02 20.88 7.59
CA VAL A 60 -12.93 19.41 7.51
C VAL A 60 -12.01 18.97 6.36
N ASN A 61 -12.19 19.55 5.17
CA ASN A 61 -11.48 19.12 3.96
C ASN A 61 -10.16 19.86 3.73
N GLY A 62 -10.08 21.14 4.08
CA GLY A 62 -8.91 21.98 3.86
C GLY A 62 -7.83 21.83 4.93
N PHE A 63 -8.20 21.46 6.17
CA PHE A 63 -7.23 21.31 7.26
C PHE A 63 -6.15 20.24 6.96
N PRO A 64 -6.49 19.03 6.48
CA PRO A 64 -5.48 18.03 6.09
C PRO A 64 -4.47 18.57 5.07
N ILE A 65 -4.96 19.27 4.03
CA ILE A 65 -4.13 19.85 2.96
C ILE A 65 -3.14 20.87 3.54
N VAL A 66 -3.61 21.75 4.44
CA VAL A 66 -2.75 22.75 5.10
C VAL A 66 -1.68 22.06 5.96
N VAL A 67 -2.04 21.01 6.69
CA VAL A 67 -1.07 20.26 7.51
C VAL A 67 -0.02 19.57 6.64
N GLU A 68 -0.41 18.98 5.52
CA GLU A 68 0.50 18.34 4.57
C GLU A 68 1.44 19.35 3.91
N ALA A 69 0.92 20.49 3.46
CA ALA A 69 1.71 21.61 2.94
C ALA A 69 2.77 22.09 3.94
N VAL A 70 2.41 22.22 5.23
CA VAL A 70 3.37 22.62 6.28
C VAL A 70 4.45 21.55 6.46
N LYS A 71 4.10 20.26 6.43
CA LYS A 71 5.08 19.18 6.50
C LYS A 71 6.02 19.18 5.29
N GLY A 72 5.49 19.39 4.08
CA GLY A 72 6.27 19.49 2.83
C GLY A 72 7.27 20.65 2.87
N LEU A 73 6.82 21.83 3.28
CA LEU A 73 7.68 23.01 3.53
C LEU A 73 8.81 22.72 4.52
N ILE A 74 8.52 22.03 5.63
CA ILE A 74 9.54 21.64 6.62
C ILE A 74 10.54 20.65 6.01
N ALA A 75 10.07 19.71 5.19
CA ALA A 75 10.89 18.74 4.49
C ALA A 75 11.69 19.32 3.31
N ARG A 76 11.43 20.59 2.92
CA ARG A 76 11.97 21.27 1.72
C ARG A 76 11.57 20.59 0.40
N GLU A 77 10.43 19.92 0.40
CA GLU A 77 9.81 19.39 -0.81
C GLU A 77 8.69 20.35 -1.20
N VAL A 78 8.67 20.82 -2.46
CA VAL A 78 7.60 21.68 -2.97
C VAL A 78 6.63 20.79 -3.72
N ASN A 79 5.49 20.55 -3.11
CA ASN A 79 4.43 19.72 -3.64
C ASN A 79 3.29 20.61 -4.18
N VAL A 80 2.20 19.97 -4.56
CA VAL A 80 0.99 20.67 -5.00
C VAL A 80 0.21 21.23 -3.81
N ASP A 81 0.31 20.57 -2.66
CA ASP A 81 -0.44 20.92 -1.45
C ASP A 81 -0.13 22.33 -0.96
N GLU A 82 1.10 22.82 -1.14
CA GLU A 82 1.48 24.19 -0.79
C GLU A 82 0.71 25.23 -1.61
N LEU A 83 0.59 25.02 -2.91
CA LEU A 83 -0.14 25.95 -3.80
C LEU A 83 -1.63 25.96 -3.46
N VAL A 84 -2.20 24.78 -3.24
CA VAL A 84 -3.61 24.61 -2.88
C VAL A 84 -3.88 25.21 -1.48
N SER A 85 -2.99 24.98 -0.52
CA SER A 85 -3.08 25.52 0.83
C SER A 85 -3.08 27.04 0.83
N ILE A 86 -2.18 27.68 0.08
CA ILE A 86 -2.13 29.14 -0.06
C ILE A 86 -3.42 29.67 -0.68
N ALA A 87 -3.94 29.00 -1.72
CA ALA A 87 -5.20 29.40 -2.35
C ALA A 87 -6.39 29.29 -1.38
N ILE A 88 -6.49 28.20 -0.62
CA ILE A 88 -7.54 28.01 0.40
C ILE A 88 -7.46 29.10 1.48
N ILE A 89 -6.26 29.37 2.02
CA ILE A 89 -6.07 30.41 3.03
C ILE A 89 -6.46 31.79 2.48
N ALA A 90 -6.01 32.11 1.26
CA ALA A 90 -6.33 33.40 0.64
C ALA A 90 -7.84 33.57 0.39
N CYS A 91 -8.54 32.52 -0.03
CA CYS A 91 -9.99 32.52 -0.20
C CYS A 91 -10.73 32.75 1.12
N VAL A 92 -10.31 32.05 2.19
CA VAL A 92 -10.91 32.20 3.53
C VAL A 92 -10.71 33.62 4.07
N LEU A 93 -9.52 34.20 3.89
CA LEU A 93 -9.23 35.57 4.35
C LEU A 93 -10.02 36.64 3.58
N ASN A 94 -10.36 36.40 2.31
CA ASN A 94 -11.12 37.34 1.48
C ASN A 94 -12.64 37.11 1.52
N GLY A 95 -13.11 36.11 2.26
CA GLY A 95 -14.54 35.80 2.39
C GLY A 95 -15.11 34.93 1.26
N ASN A 96 -14.26 34.40 0.37
CA ASN A 96 -14.65 33.50 -0.72
C ASN A 96 -14.74 32.04 -0.24
N PHE A 97 -15.62 31.77 0.72
CA PHE A 97 -15.71 30.45 1.36
C PHE A 97 -16.17 29.33 0.42
N LEU A 98 -16.98 29.65 -0.60
CA LEU A 98 -17.47 28.67 -1.58
C LEU A 98 -16.33 28.11 -2.42
N GLU A 99 -15.43 28.99 -2.90
CA GLU A 99 -14.27 28.61 -3.73
C GLU A 99 -13.33 27.69 -2.93
N ALA A 100 -13.01 28.08 -1.69
CA ALA A 100 -12.21 27.27 -0.78
C ALA A 100 -12.82 25.89 -0.51
N ALA A 101 -14.14 25.82 -0.29
CA ALA A 101 -14.84 24.57 0.02
C ALA A 101 -14.82 23.61 -1.18
N VAL A 102 -15.09 24.11 -2.39
CA VAL A 102 -15.08 23.30 -3.61
C VAL A 102 -13.68 22.77 -3.92
N VAL A 103 -12.66 23.63 -3.85
CA VAL A 103 -11.28 23.22 -4.13
C VAL A 103 -10.81 22.17 -3.13
N SER A 104 -11.03 22.39 -1.84
CA SER A 104 -10.64 21.42 -0.79
C SER A 104 -11.36 20.08 -0.94
N ALA A 105 -12.66 20.08 -1.26
CA ALA A 105 -13.43 18.85 -1.45
C ALA A 105 -12.93 18.02 -2.64
N ILE A 106 -12.64 18.66 -3.78
CA ILE A 106 -12.13 17.97 -4.98
C ILE A 106 -10.75 17.35 -4.72
N MET A 107 -9.86 18.09 -4.05
CA MET A 107 -8.50 17.64 -3.76
C MET A 107 -8.48 16.44 -2.82
N VAL A 108 -9.21 16.53 -1.71
CA VAL A 108 -9.36 15.43 -0.75
C VAL A 108 -9.98 14.20 -1.40
N PHE A 109 -11.00 14.38 -2.25
CA PHE A 109 -11.58 13.27 -2.99
C PHE A 109 -10.55 12.56 -3.87
N GLY A 110 -9.68 13.32 -4.54
CA GLY A 110 -8.55 12.77 -5.29
C GLY A 110 -7.61 11.92 -4.45
N ALA A 111 -7.16 12.48 -3.32
CA ALA A 111 -6.27 11.81 -2.39
C ALA A 111 -6.86 10.52 -1.82
N LEU A 112 -8.14 10.54 -1.41
CA LEU A 112 -8.87 9.36 -0.94
C LEU A 112 -8.93 8.25 -1.99
N VAL A 113 -9.20 8.62 -3.26
CA VAL A 113 -9.27 7.67 -4.37
C VAL A 113 -7.88 7.07 -4.64
N GLU A 114 -6.81 7.83 -4.43
CA GLU A 114 -5.43 7.35 -4.59
C GLU A 114 -5.03 6.36 -3.48
N GLU A 115 -5.26 6.74 -2.22
CA GLU A 115 -4.95 5.92 -1.04
C GLU A 115 -5.69 4.58 -1.08
N ALA A 116 -6.98 4.64 -1.38
CA ALA A 116 -7.85 3.50 -1.66
C ALA A 116 -7.26 2.43 -2.58
N VAL A 117 -6.59 2.87 -3.65
CA VAL A 117 -6.00 1.98 -4.64
C VAL A 117 -4.66 1.43 -4.16
N SER A 118 -3.90 2.26 -3.45
CA SER A 118 -2.55 1.94 -2.98
C SER A 118 -2.54 0.96 -1.81
N ASP A 119 -3.48 1.05 -0.87
CA ASP A 119 -3.49 0.24 0.35
C ASP A 119 -3.70 -1.27 0.09
N SER A 120 -4.37 -1.62 -1.01
CA SER A 120 -4.55 -3.01 -1.42
C SER A 120 -3.22 -3.74 -1.74
N ALA A 121 -2.13 -3.00 -1.99
CA ALA A 121 -0.80 -3.56 -2.25
C ALA A 121 -0.16 -4.17 -1.00
N ARG A 122 -0.26 -3.43 0.12
CA ARG A 122 0.53 -3.64 1.35
C ARG A 122 0.11 -4.88 2.11
N ASP A 123 -1.16 -5.27 2.01
CA ASP A 123 -1.70 -6.43 2.70
C ASP A 123 -1.22 -7.79 2.15
N ALA A 124 -0.75 -7.84 0.90
CA ALA A 124 -0.18 -9.07 0.35
C ALA A 124 1.18 -9.44 0.98
N ILE A 125 1.94 -8.46 1.47
CA ILE A 125 3.22 -8.67 2.15
C ILE A 125 3.02 -9.04 3.60
N LYS A 126 2.01 -8.46 4.27
CA LYS A 126 1.62 -8.90 5.63
C LYS A 126 1.37 -10.42 5.67
N LYS A 127 0.74 -10.97 4.63
CA LYS A 127 0.49 -12.42 4.51
C LYS A 127 1.75 -13.26 4.30
N LEU A 128 2.81 -12.72 3.71
CA LEU A 128 4.12 -13.40 3.62
C LEU A 128 4.81 -13.43 5.01
N VAL A 129 4.63 -12.38 5.81
CA VAL A 129 5.14 -12.31 7.19
C VAL A 129 4.41 -13.28 8.13
N GLU A 130 3.13 -13.55 7.88
CA GLU A 130 2.31 -14.51 8.65
C GLU A 130 2.77 -15.98 8.53
N VAL A 131 3.61 -16.31 7.55
CA VAL A 131 4.14 -17.68 7.38
C VAL A 131 5.26 -17.99 8.39
N THR A 132 5.87 -16.96 9.00
CA THR A 132 6.90 -17.17 10.02
C THR A 132 6.25 -17.33 11.40
N PRO A 133 6.56 -18.38 12.17
CA PRO A 133 5.99 -18.56 13.50
C PRO A 133 6.41 -17.42 14.43
N LYS A 134 5.52 -17.01 15.35
CA LYS A 134 5.82 -15.94 16.33
C LYS A 134 6.68 -16.45 17.50
N THR A 135 6.56 -17.74 17.80
CA THR A 135 7.29 -18.42 18.86
C THR A 135 7.88 -19.72 18.35
N ALA A 136 8.95 -20.19 18.99
CA ALA A 136 9.56 -21.48 18.72
C ALA A 136 9.98 -22.15 20.02
N LEU A 137 9.97 -23.48 20.02
CA LEU A 137 10.53 -24.25 21.13
C LEU A 137 12.06 -24.24 21.03
N VAL A 138 12.72 -23.94 22.14
CA VAL A 138 14.20 -23.96 22.24
C VAL A 138 14.62 -24.79 23.44
N GLU A 139 15.55 -25.72 23.24
CA GLU A 139 16.19 -26.46 24.32
C GLU A 139 17.35 -25.66 24.91
N ARG A 140 17.20 -25.14 26.13
CA ARG A 140 18.27 -24.49 26.90
C ARG A 140 18.39 -25.15 28.28
N GLY A 141 19.60 -25.56 28.64
CA GLY A 141 19.86 -26.21 29.93
C GLY A 141 19.09 -27.52 30.14
N GLY A 142 18.84 -28.28 29.07
CA GLY A 142 18.13 -29.56 29.11
C GLY A 142 16.61 -29.46 29.28
N LYS A 143 16.02 -28.24 29.18
CA LYS A 143 14.57 -28.03 29.18
C LYS A 143 14.13 -27.33 27.91
N ALA A 144 13.00 -27.77 27.38
CA ALA A 144 12.30 -27.09 26.31
C ALA A 144 11.59 -25.84 26.85
N VAL A 145 11.91 -24.69 26.29
CA VAL A 145 11.31 -23.39 26.62
C VAL A 145 10.79 -22.77 25.35
N GLU A 146 9.52 -22.34 25.35
CA GLU A 146 8.95 -21.60 24.24
C GLU A 146 9.43 -20.14 24.30
N LEU A 147 10.04 -19.66 23.21
CA LEU A 147 10.60 -18.32 23.11
C LEU A 147 10.07 -17.61 21.86
N PRO A 148 9.87 -16.28 21.91
CA PRO A 148 9.70 -15.48 20.69
C PRO A 148 10.87 -15.70 19.74
N VAL A 149 10.59 -15.75 18.42
CA VAL A 149 11.59 -16.03 17.39
C VAL A 149 12.74 -15.02 17.41
N GLU A 150 12.49 -13.78 17.84
CA GLU A 150 13.49 -12.73 17.99
C GLU A 150 14.52 -12.99 19.11
N LYS A 151 14.23 -13.93 20.02
CA LYS A 151 15.12 -14.30 21.13
C LYS A 151 15.96 -15.56 20.85
N ILE A 152 15.76 -16.19 19.69
CA ILE A 152 16.59 -17.32 19.23
C ILE A 152 17.96 -16.79 18.84
N ARG A 153 19.00 -17.51 19.25
CA ARG A 153 20.40 -17.18 18.98
C ARG A 153 21.06 -18.29 18.17
N PRO A 154 22.07 -17.98 17.34
CA PRO A 154 22.91 -19.00 16.75
C PRO A 154 23.48 -19.93 17.83
N GLY A 155 23.46 -21.23 17.57
CA GLY A 155 23.86 -22.28 18.50
C GLY A 155 22.73 -22.84 19.37
N ASP A 156 21.57 -22.19 19.44
CA ASP A 156 20.39 -22.75 20.11
C ASP A 156 19.93 -24.04 19.42
N VAL A 157 19.41 -24.99 20.20
CA VAL A 157 18.85 -26.24 19.69
C VAL A 157 17.32 -26.13 19.68
N LEU A 158 16.72 -26.37 18.52
CA LEU A 158 15.29 -26.28 18.30
C LEU A 158 14.75 -27.66 17.96
N PRO A 159 13.94 -28.28 18.83
CA PRO A 159 13.17 -29.45 18.45
C PRO A 159 11.98 -29.02 17.57
N VAL A 160 11.83 -29.66 16.42
CA VAL A 160 10.76 -29.40 15.45
C VAL A 160 9.95 -30.67 15.24
N ARG A 161 8.65 -30.58 15.48
CA ARG A 161 7.70 -31.68 15.32
C ARG A 161 6.94 -31.57 14.00
N GLU A 162 6.31 -32.67 13.63
CA GLU A 162 5.36 -32.72 12.53
C GLU A 162 4.32 -31.60 12.62
N GLY A 163 4.11 -30.90 11.50
CA GLY A 163 3.22 -29.75 11.39
C GLY A 163 3.83 -28.41 11.84
N GLU A 164 5.00 -28.40 12.47
CA GLU A 164 5.65 -27.16 12.91
C GLU A 164 6.48 -26.52 11.78
N VAL A 165 6.50 -25.19 11.78
CA VAL A 165 7.34 -24.39 10.88
C VAL A 165 8.70 -24.18 11.51
N ILE A 166 9.75 -24.39 10.71
CA ILE A 166 11.13 -24.19 11.11
C ILE A 166 11.38 -22.68 11.29
N ALA A 167 11.78 -22.26 12.49
CA ALA A 167 11.90 -20.85 12.86
C ALA A 167 13.26 -20.20 12.51
N ALA A 168 14.30 -21.01 12.23
CA ALA A 168 15.65 -20.55 11.95
C ALA A 168 16.34 -21.47 10.92
N ASP A 169 17.28 -20.91 10.14
CA ASP A 169 18.12 -21.75 9.31
C ASP A 169 19.09 -22.51 10.21
N GLY A 170 19.28 -23.80 9.94
CA GLY A 170 20.04 -24.65 10.83
C GLY A 170 20.51 -25.94 10.19
N VAL A 171 21.23 -26.73 10.99
CA VAL A 171 21.68 -28.08 10.63
C VAL A 171 20.98 -29.07 11.55
N VAL A 172 20.48 -30.18 10.99
CA VAL A 172 19.88 -31.26 11.78
C VAL A 172 20.95 -31.92 12.63
N LEU A 173 20.76 -31.92 13.94
CA LEU A 173 21.60 -32.64 14.90
C LEU A 173 21.15 -34.11 15.02
N GLU A 174 19.85 -34.32 15.17
CA GLU A 174 19.27 -35.63 15.45
C GLU A 174 17.88 -35.76 14.82
N GLY A 175 17.48 -37.00 14.53
CA GLY A 175 16.16 -37.33 14.00
C GLY A 175 16.13 -37.44 12.49
N ARG A 176 14.92 -37.69 11.97
CA ARG A 176 14.62 -37.80 10.55
C ARG A 176 13.25 -37.20 10.30
N ALA A 177 13.15 -36.36 9.29
CA ALA A 177 11.89 -35.74 8.89
C ALA A 177 11.80 -35.55 7.38
N ALA A 178 10.57 -35.49 6.88
CA ALA A 178 10.30 -34.96 5.55
C ALA A 178 9.97 -33.47 5.69
N VAL A 179 10.78 -32.60 5.09
CA VAL A 179 10.61 -31.14 5.17
C VAL A 179 10.00 -30.63 3.87
N GLN A 180 8.91 -29.90 3.98
CA GLN A 180 8.25 -29.22 2.86
C GLN A 180 8.92 -27.86 2.61
N GLU A 181 9.69 -27.79 1.53
CA GLU A 181 10.47 -26.59 1.15
C GLU A 181 9.78 -25.73 0.08
N ALA A 182 8.56 -26.07 -0.35
CA ALA A 182 7.82 -25.36 -1.41
C ALA A 182 7.76 -23.83 -1.23
N SER A 183 7.68 -23.34 0.01
CA SER A 183 7.66 -21.90 0.31
C SER A 183 8.92 -21.14 -0.12
N LEU A 184 10.06 -21.85 -0.29
CA LEU A 184 11.33 -21.28 -0.70
C LEU A 184 11.77 -21.75 -2.09
N THR A 185 11.60 -23.04 -2.40
CA THR A 185 12.11 -23.64 -3.64
C THR A 185 11.08 -23.76 -4.74
N GLY A 186 9.78 -23.67 -4.40
CA GLY A 186 8.67 -23.94 -5.32
C GLY A 186 8.47 -25.42 -5.66
N GLU A 187 9.32 -26.32 -5.13
CA GLU A 187 9.19 -27.76 -5.39
C GLU A 187 8.13 -28.37 -4.46
N PRO A 188 7.14 -29.11 -4.99
CA PRO A 188 5.96 -29.54 -4.24
C PRO A 188 6.22 -30.76 -3.34
N LEU A 189 7.26 -31.55 -3.63
CA LEU A 189 7.55 -32.79 -2.91
C LEU A 189 8.43 -32.51 -1.69
N PRO A 190 8.06 -33.00 -0.49
CA PRO A 190 8.92 -32.91 0.69
C PRO A 190 10.28 -33.59 0.48
N VAL A 191 11.32 -32.96 1.01
CA VAL A 191 12.70 -33.47 0.96
C VAL A 191 13.01 -34.17 2.27
N LYS A 192 13.57 -35.38 2.21
CA LYS A 192 14.01 -36.10 3.40
C LYS A 192 15.25 -35.43 3.99
N LYS A 193 15.25 -35.22 5.30
CA LYS A 193 16.34 -34.62 6.06
C LYS A 193 16.74 -35.54 7.19
N GLU A 194 18.04 -35.74 7.34
CA GLU A 194 18.67 -36.51 8.41
C GLU A 194 19.79 -35.69 9.07
N ALA A 195 20.43 -36.25 10.11
CA ALA A 195 21.52 -35.60 10.81
C ALA A 195 22.64 -35.16 9.86
N GLY A 196 23.04 -33.88 9.95
CA GLY A 196 24.01 -33.24 9.08
C GLY A 196 23.40 -32.43 7.92
N ASP A 197 22.12 -32.61 7.60
CA ASP A 197 21.47 -31.87 6.53
C ASP A 197 21.08 -30.44 6.95
N GLU A 198 21.09 -29.52 5.99
CA GLU A 198 20.62 -28.15 6.18
C GLU A 198 19.09 -28.05 6.09
N VAL A 199 18.51 -27.20 6.92
CA VAL A 199 17.10 -26.81 6.90
C VAL A 199 16.97 -25.30 6.94
N PHE A 200 15.87 -24.79 6.39
CA PHE A 200 15.66 -23.36 6.19
C PHE A 200 14.45 -22.84 6.96
N ALA A 201 14.56 -21.63 7.47
CA ALA A 201 13.46 -20.93 8.14
C ALA A 201 12.28 -20.71 7.18
N GLY A 202 11.06 -20.90 7.68
CA GLY A 202 9.81 -20.77 6.91
C GLY A 202 9.40 -22.03 6.14
N THR A 203 10.20 -23.10 6.19
CA THR A 203 9.83 -24.43 5.70
C THR A 203 9.08 -25.21 6.80
N ALA A 204 8.29 -26.21 6.42
CA ALA A 204 7.46 -26.95 7.38
C ALA A 204 7.94 -28.40 7.54
N CYS A 205 7.98 -28.91 8.76
CA CYS A 205 8.16 -30.34 9.00
C CYS A 205 6.86 -31.06 8.63
N ALA A 206 6.84 -31.73 7.48
CA ALA A 206 5.66 -32.41 6.97
C ALA A 206 5.39 -33.72 7.71
N GLU A 207 6.46 -34.47 8.02
CA GLU A 207 6.40 -35.75 8.74
C GLU A 207 7.66 -35.94 9.58
N GLY A 208 7.51 -36.52 10.77
CA GLY A 208 8.63 -36.92 11.62
C GLY A 208 9.06 -35.89 12.67
N TYR A 209 10.29 -36.01 13.14
CA TYR A 209 10.84 -35.19 14.21
C TYR A 209 12.34 -34.99 14.02
N ILE A 210 12.79 -33.74 14.14
CA ILE A 210 14.20 -33.37 14.05
C ILE A 210 14.56 -32.38 15.17
N LYS A 211 15.79 -32.48 15.67
CA LYS A 211 16.43 -31.42 16.46
C LYS A 211 17.40 -30.69 15.56
N ILE A 212 17.29 -29.38 15.49
CA ILE A 212 18.13 -28.56 14.62
C ILE A 212 18.95 -27.60 15.46
N GLN A 213 20.20 -27.35 15.07
CA GLN A 213 21.01 -26.29 15.63
C GLN A 213 20.84 -25.03 14.77
N ALA A 214 20.41 -23.92 15.37
CA ALA A 214 20.29 -22.66 14.66
C ALA A 214 21.67 -22.16 14.22
N VAL A 215 21.81 -21.86 12.93
CA VAL A 215 23.03 -21.27 12.34
C VAL A 215 22.78 -19.81 11.97
N LYS A 216 21.65 -19.51 11.31
CA LYS A 216 21.26 -18.13 10.95
C LYS A 216 19.85 -17.85 11.47
N VAL A 217 19.67 -16.67 12.05
CA VAL A 217 18.42 -16.25 12.71
C VAL A 217 17.99 -14.87 12.24
N GLY A 218 16.71 -14.55 12.37
CA GLY A 218 16.17 -13.23 12.07
C GLY A 218 16.44 -12.78 10.63
N LYS A 219 17.06 -11.61 10.45
CA LYS A 219 17.33 -11.02 9.13
C LYS A 219 18.33 -11.82 8.28
N ASP A 220 19.20 -12.60 8.91
CA ASP A 220 20.22 -13.38 8.22
C ASP A 220 19.73 -14.74 7.73
N ALA A 221 18.57 -15.20 8.24
CA ALA A 221 17.91 -16.41 7.77
C ALA A 221 17.33 -16.24 6.36
N ALA A 222 17.09 -17.34 5.65
CA ALA A 222 16.60 -17.35 4.27
C ALA A 222 15.34 -16.48 4.10
N ILE A 223 14.32 -16.68 4.95
CA ILE A 223 13.09 -15.89 4.92
C ILE A 223 13.33 -14.42 5.27
N GLY A 224 14.26 -14.12 6.19
CA GLY A 224 14.62 -12.75 6.56
C GLY A 224 15.29 -11.98 5.42
N LYS A 225 16.11 -12.66 4.63
CA LYS A 225 16.70 -12.09 3.40
C LYS A 225 15.65 -11.84 2.34
N ILE A 226 14.72 -12.77 2.14
CA ILE A 226 13.58 -12.58 1.21
C ILE A 226 12.76 -11.35 1.63
N ILE A 227 12.40 -11.24 2.90
CA ILE A 227 11.66 -10.08 3.44
C ILE A 227 12.43 -8.79 3.18
N THR A 228 13.75 -8.77 3.44
CA THR A 228 14.59 -7.58 3.22
C THR A 228 14.65 -7.20 1.75
N LEU A 229 14.79 -8.18 0.85
CA LEU A 229 14.79 -7.96 -0.60
C LEU A 229 13.44 -7.43 -1.10
N VAL A 230 12.33 -7.99 -0.60
CA VAL A 230 10.97 -7.54 -0.93
C VAL A 230 10.74 -6.12 -0.42
N GLN A 231 11.12 -5.82 0.82
CA GLN A 231 11.02 -4.46 1.38
C GLN A 231 11.88 -3.45 0.61
N GLY A 232 13.09 -3.85 0.19
CA GLY A 232 13.97 -3.01 -0.63
C GLY A 232 13.41 -2.74 -2.04
N ALA A 233 12.72 -3.72 -2.63
CA ALA A 233 12.06 -3.56 -3.92
C ALA A 233 10.80 -2.68 -3.86
N GLU A 234 10.06 -2.70 -2.75
CA GLU A 234 8.87 -1.84 -2.57
C GLU A 234 9.18 -0.36 -2.34
N GLN A 235 10.37 -0.01 -1.83
CA GLN A 235 10.73 1.39 -1.60
C GLN A 235 10.97 2.20 -2.90
N SER A 236 10.79 1.60 -4.08
CA SER A 236 10.79 2.36 -5.33
C SER A 236 9.44 3.05 -5.55
N GLN A 237 9.42 4.38 -5.44
CA GLN A 237 8.27 5.20 -5.85
C GLN A 237 7.92 5.03 -7.34
N THR A 238 6.65 5.27 -7.67
CA THR A 238 6.12 5.29 -9.05
C THR A 238 6.79 6.35 -9.89
N LYS A 239 7.07 5.97 -11.15
CA LYS A 239 7.59 6.93 -12.13
C LYS A 239 6.53 7.99 -12.43
N GLY A 240 5.25 7.63 -12.37
CA GLY A 240 4.10 8.51 -12.52
C GLY A 240 4.02 9.63 -11.46
N ALA A 241 4.07 9.29 -10.16
CA ALA A 241 4.02 10.29 -9.09
C ALA A 241 5.16 11.32 -9.22
N ARG A 242 6.38 10.83 -9.52
CA ARG A 242 7.55 11.69 -9.76
C ARG A 242 7.40 12.65 -10.95
N ILE A 243 6.56 12.34 -11.95
CA ILE A 243 6.28 13.27 -13.05
C ILE A 243 5.37 14.39 -12.58
N VAL A 244 4.33 14.06 -11.80
CA VAL A 244 3.40 15.04 -11.23
C VAL A 244 4.14 15.98 -10.28
N ASP A 245 4.95 15.43 -9.38
CA ASP A 245 5.72 16.22 -8.41
C ASP A 245 6.77 17.11 -9.08
N ARG A 246 7.46 16.60 -10.11
CA ARG A 246 8.43 17.40 -10.88
C ARG A 246 7.76 18.50 -11.68
N TYR A 247 6.57 18.24 -12.24
CA TYR A 247 5.78 19.27 -12.89
C TYR A 247 5.36 20.34 -11.87
N ALA A 248 4.84 19.93 -10.71
CA ALA A 248 4.45 20.81 -9.63
C ALA A 248 5.62 21.68 -9.12
N ALA A 249 6.79 21.10 -8.91
CA ALA A 249 7.98 21.82 -8.45
C ALA A 249 8.38 22.99 -9.36
N TRP A 250 8.15 22.88 -10.67
CA TRP A 250 8.40 23.97 -11.62
C TRP A 250 7.19 24.88 -11.83
N PHE A 251 5.99 24.30 -11.84
CA PHE A 251 4.76 25.02 -12.14
C PHE A 251 4.26 25.88 -10.97
N THR A 252 4.39 25.41 -9.73
CA THR A 252 4.05 26.14 -8.50
C THR A 252 4.71 27.51 -8.41
N PRO A 253 6.05 27.66 -8.54
CA PRO A 253 6.68 28.99 -8.49
C PRO A 253 6.26 29.89 -9.66
N VAL A 254 5.94 29.33 -10.83
CA VAL A 254 5.44 30.10 -11.99
C VAL A 254 4.08 30.73 -11.68
N ILE A 255 3.12 29.95 -11.16
CA ILE A 255 1.79 30.45 -10.81
C ILE A 255 1.84 31.44 -9.64
N LEU A 256 2.66 31.17 -8.62
CA LEU A 256 2.87 32.11 -7.51
C LEU A 256 3.44 33.44 -7.99
N SER A 257 4.42 33.39 -8.91
CA SER A 257 5.00 34.59 -9.53
C SER A 257 3.97 35.34 -10.36
N ALA A 258 3.13 34.65 -11.15
CA ALA A 258 2.07 35.25 -11.93
C ALA A 258 1.00 35.93 -11.05
N GLY A 259 0.61 35.29 -9.95
CA GLY A 259 -0.30 35.87 -8.95
C GLY A 259 0.28 37.14 -8.31
N LEU A 260 1.56 37.10 -7.91
CA LEU A 260 2.25 38.26 -7.34
C LEU A 260 2.36 39.41 -8.35
N ILE A 261 2.75 39.13 -9.60
CA ILE A 261 2.82 40.13 -10.67
C ILE A 261 1.43 40.75 -10.91
N THR A 262 0.38 39.93 -10.93
CA THR A 262 -1.00 40.39 -11.10
C THR A 262 -1.39 41.35 -9.98
N TYR A 263 -1.05 41.04 -8.74
CA TYR A 263 -1.27 41.93 -7.60
C TYR A 263 -0.50 43.25 -7.75
N LEU A 264 0.80 43.19 -8.09
CA LEU A 264 1.64 44.39 -8.22
C LEU A 264 1.17 45.33 -9.34
N VAL A 265 0.64 44.78 -10.44
CA VAL A 265 0.16 45.58 -11.59
C VAL A 265 -1.25 46.13 -11.35
N THR A 266 -2.15 45.34 -10.74
CA THR A 266 -3.57 45.71 -10.62
C THR A 266 -3.95 46.32 -9.27
N GLY A 267 -3.17 46.06 -8.22
CA GLY A 267 -3.50 46.39 -6.84
C GLY A 267 -4.65 45.58 -6.23
N ASP A 268 -5.25 44.66 -6.99
CA ASP A 268 -6.44 43.91 -6.60
C ASP A 268 -6.08 42.48 -6.17
N ILE A 269 -6.25 42.20 -4.88
CA ILE A 269 -5.96 40.89 -4.30
C ILE A 269 -6.89 39.80 -4.85
N ASN A 270 -8.13 40.13 -5.23
CA ASN A 270 -9.09 39.16 -5.76
C ASN A 270 -8.59 38.60 -7.10
N ARG A 271 -8.00 39.46 -7.95
CA ARG A 271 -7.43 39.03 -9.24
C ARG A 271 -6.23 38.11 -9.05
N ALA A 272 -5.38 38.38 -8.07
CA ALA A 272 -4.28 37.50 -7.74
C ALA A 272 -4.77 36.13 -7.25
N ILE A 273 -5.80 36.09 -6.40
CA ILE A 273 -6.43 34.86 -5.94
C ILE A 273 -7.06 34.08 -7.10
N THR A 274 -7.75 34.76 -8.02
CA THR A 274 -8.29 34.13 -9.23
C THR A 274 -7.18 33.45 -10.05
N VAL A 275 -6.03 34.10 -10.20
CA VAL A 275 -4.87 33.50 -10.91
C VAL A 275 -4.37 32.24 -10.19
N LEU A 276 -4.31 32.24 -8.86
CA LEU A 276 -3.89 31.07 -8.08
C LEU A 276 -4.89 29.91 -8.21
N ILE A 277 -6.20 30.20 -8.13
CA ILE A 277 -7.27 29.20 -8.26
C ILE A 277 -7.29 28.60 -9.67
N VAL A 278 -7.33 29.46 -10.69
CA VAL A 278 -7.36 29.03 -12.10
C VAL A 278 -6.06 28.30 -12.47
N GLY A 279 -4.95 28.69 -11.86
CA GLY A 279 -3.67 28.02 -12.01
C GLY A 279 -3.63 26.63 -11.38
N CYS A 280 -4.51 26.30 -10.43
CA CYS A 280 -4.47 25.01 -9.74
C CYS A 280 -4.72 23.84 -10.73
N PRO A 281 -3.74 22.94 -10.94
CA PRO A 281 -3.83 21.92 -11.99
C PRO A 281 -4.62 20.68 -11.52
N CYS A 282 -5.79 20.86 -10.88
CA CYS A 282 -6.57 19.77 -10.26
C CYS A 282 -6.84 18.60 -11.21
N SER A 283 -7.14 18.88 -12.48
CA SER A 283 -7.41 17.83 -13.49
C SER A 283 -6.18 16.98 -13.83
N PHE A 284 -5.00 17.59 -13.84
CA PHE A 284 -3.74 16.89 -14.09
C PHE A 284 -3.36 15.99 -12.92
N LEU A 285 -3.57 16.45 -11.68
CA LEU A 285 -3.36 15.65 -10.48
C LEU A 285 -4.28 14.43 -10.44
N LEU A 286 -5.58 14.63 -10.71
CA LEU A 286 -6.56 13.54 -10.69
C LEU A 286 -6.36 12.51 -11.82
N ALA A 287 -5.62 12.85 -12.87
CA ALA A 287 -5.43 11.96 -14.02
C ALA A 287 -4.76 10.63 -13.61
N GLY A 288 -3.76 10.67 -12.73
CA GLY A 288 -3.05 9.49 -12.23
C GLY A 288 -3.95 8.50 -11.48
N PRO A 289 -4.57 8.89 -10.35
CA PRO A 289 -5.40 7.99 -9.56
C PRO A 289 -6.63 7.52 -10.34
N VAL A 290 -7.32 8.39 -11.09
CA VAL A 290 -8.52 8.00 -11.87
C VAL A 290 -8.17 6.95 -12.92
N THR A 291 -7.07 7.14 -13.65
CA THR A 291 -6.61 6.16 -14.66
C THR A 291 -6.24 4.83 -14.01
N THR A 292 -5.58 4.89 -12.86
CA THR A 292 -5.19 3.70 -12.11
C THR A 292 -6.40 2.91 -11.64
N VAL A 293 -7.39 3.57 -11.02
CA VAL A 293 -8.65 2.93 -10.60
C VAL A 293 -9.34 2.26 -11.79
N ALA A 294 -9.45 2.98 -12.91
CA ALA A 294 -10.12 2.47 -14.10
C ALA A 294 -9.41 1.23 -14.66
N ALA A 295 -8.07 1.26 -14.71
CA ALA A 295 -7.25 0.15 -15.18
C ALA A 295 -7.32 -1.07 -14.26
N VAL A 296 -7.17 -0.88 -12.95
CA VAL A 296 -7.31 -1.95 -11.95
C VAL A 296 -8.71 -2.57 -12.00
N GLY A 297 -9.77 -1.74 -12.05
CA GLY A 297 -11.15 -2.22 -12.15
C GLY A 297 -11.46 -2.95 -13.46
N ARG A 298 -10.76 -2.63 -14.56
CA ARG A 298 -10.84 -3.39 -15.82
C ARG A 298 -10.08 -4.72 -15.74
N ALA A 299 -8.88 -4.73 -15.17
CA ALA A 299 -8.06 -5.92 -14.96
C ALA A 299 -8.78 -6.94 -14.05
N ALA A 300 -9.35 -6.48 -12.93
CA ALA A 300 -10.08 -7.33 -11.99
C ALA A 300 -11.29 -8.02 -12.63
N ARG A 301 -12.04 -7.31 -13.49
CA ARG A 301 -13.16 -7.90 -14.27
C ARG A 301 -12.70 -8.98 -15.27
N SER A 302 -11.42 -9.03 -15.57
CA SER A 302 -10.80 -10.01 -16.45
C SER A 302 -10.06 -11.12 -15.67
N GLY A 303 -10.22 -11.18 -14.34
CA GLY A 303 -9.55 -12.17 -13.49
C GLY A 303 -8.07 -11.85 -13.18
N ILE A 304 -7.61 -10.65 -13.52
CA ILE A 304 -6.23 -10.20 -13.27
C ILE A 304 -6.23 -9.33 -12.01
N LEU A 305 -5.59 -9.82 -10.95
CA LEU A 305 -5.46 -9.07 -9.70
C LEU A 305 -4.19 -8.22 -9.73
N VAL A 306 -4.36 -6.90 -9.69
CA VAL A 306 -3.24 -5.95 -9.68
C VAL A 306 -3.19 -5.27 -8.33
N LYS A 307 -2.01 -5.28 -7.71
CA LYS A 307 -1.80 -4.83 -6.33
C LYS A 307 -1.76 -3.31 -6.17
N GLY A 308 -1.65 -2.52 -7.25
CA GLY A 308 -1.59 -1.05 -7.20
C GLY A 308 -1.10 -0.44 -8.51
N GLY A 309 -1.15 0.90 -8.62
CA GLY A 309 -0.79 1.62 -9.86
C GLY A 309 0.65 1.46 -10.30
N GLN A 310 1.58 1.40 -9.34
CA GLN A 310 2.99 1.11 -9.62
C GLN A 310 3.20 -0.14 -10.47
N TYR A 311 2.45 -1.19 -10.17
CA TYR A 311 2.59 -2.47 -10.84
C TYR A 311 2.05 -2.41 -12.28
N LEU A 312 1.02 -1.59 -12.53
CA LEU A 312 0.53 -1.30 -13.88
C LEU A 312 1.57 -0.52 -14.70
N GLU A 313 2.21 0.48 -14.13
CA GLU A 313 3.27 1.23 -14.81
C GLU A 313 4.48 0.34 -15.12
N ASN A 314 4.87 -0.50 -14.16
CA ASN A 314 6.02 -1.39 -14.30
C ASN A 314 5.78 -2.44 -15.38
N ILE A 315 4.60 -3.06 -15.43
CA ILE A 315 4.28 -4.05 -16.46
C ILE A 315 4.12 -3.41 -17.84
N ALA A 316 3.63 -2.15 -17.92
CA ALA A 316 3.53 -1.41 -19.18
C ALA A 316 4.90 -1.14 -19.82
N GLY A 317 5.96 -0.98 -19.00
CA GLY A 317 7.33 -0.81 -19.45
C GLY A 317 8.15 -2.12 -19.54
N ALA A 318 7.56 -3.26 -19.19
CA ALA A 318 8.28 -4.53 -19.17
C ALA A 318 8.48 -5.08 -20.59
N THR A 319 9.71 -5.44 -20.93
CA THR A 319 10.08 -6.03 -22.24
C THR A 319 10.43 -7.51 -22.15
N LEU A 320 10.71 -8.01 -20.95
CA LEU A 320 11.08 -9.40 -20.67
C LEU A 320 10.15 -9.95 -19.60
N PHE A 321 9.61 -11.15 -19.86
CA PHE A 321 8.78 -11.88 -18.94
C PHE A 321 9.45 -13.23 -18.61
N CYS A 322 9.83 -13.40 -17.35
CA CYS A 322 10.36 -14.66 -16.85
C CYS A 322 9.26 -15.37 -16.08
N PHE A 323 8.94 -16.59 -16.48
CA PHE A 323 7.92 -17.40 -15.82
C PHE A 323 8.59 -18.49 -15.01
N ASP A 324 8.13 -18.66 -13.78
CA ASP A 324 8.44 -19.88 -13.03
C ASP A 324 7.76 -21.07 -13.72
N LYS A 325 8.37 -22.25 -13.62
CA LYS A 325 7.84 -23.46 -14.26
C LYS A 325 6.74 -24.07 -13.40
N THR A 326 7.09 -24.41 -12.16
CA THR A 326 6.26 -25.25 -11.30
C THR A 326 5.12 -24.42 -10.69
N GLY A 327 3.87 -24.83 -10.88
CA GLY A 327 2.71 -24.12 -10.34
C GLY A 327 2.31 -22.83 -11.08
N THR A 328 3.13 -22.35 -12.02
CA THR A 328 2.80 -21.22 -12.91
C THR A 328 2.52 -21.71 -14.33
N ILE A 329 3.47 -22.39 -14.97
CA ILE A 329 3.26 -23.02 -16.29
C ILE A 329 2.65 -24.42 -16.13
N THR A 330 3.09 -25.17 -15.10
CA THR A 330 2.56 -26.50 -14.79
C THR A 330 1.54 -26.46 -13.66
N THR A 331 0.74 -27.52 -13.52
CA THR A 331 -0.26 -27.67 -12.44
C THR A 331 0.36 -27.89 -11.06
N GLY A 332 1.68 -28.12 -10.97
CA GLY A 332 2.38 -28.42 -9.71
C GLY A 332 2.01 -29.76 -9.07
N GLN A 333 1.18 -30.57 -9.74
CA GLN A 333 0.76 -31.88 -9.26
C GLN A 333 1.46 -32.97 -10.08
N PRO A 334 2.25 -33.86 -9.46
CA PRO A 334 2.86 -34.97 -10.17
C PRO A 334 1.77 -35.92 -10.68
N VAL A 335 1.89 -36.31 -11.93
CA VAL A 335 1.02 -37.31 -12.58
C VAL A 335 1.90 -38.36 -13.24
N VAL A 336 1.47 -39.62 -13.17
CA VAL A 336 2.14 -40.71 -13.90
C VAL A 336 1.85 -40.52 -15.39
N THR A 337 2.88 -40.18 -16.16
CA THR A 337 2.77 -39.98 -17.60
C THR A 337 3.02 -41.25 -18.39
N GLU A 338 3.88 -42.12 -17.86
CA GLU A 338 4.35 -43.33 -18.54
C GLU A 338 4.71 -44.39 -17.51
N ILE A 339 4.41 -45.64 -17.84
CA ILE A 339 4.86 -46.82 -17.09
C ILE A 339 5.61 -47.67 -18.10
N ILE A 340 6.92 -47.82 -17.90
CA ILE A 340 7.78 -48.66 -18.74
C ILE A 340 8.08 -49.94 -17.94
N PRO A 341 7.35 -51.04 -18.19
CA PRO A 341 7.62 -52.29 -17.50
C PRO A 341 8.93 -52.93 -18.01
N ALA A 342 9.49 -53.84 -17.21
CA ALA A 342 10.59 -54.68 -17.66
C ALA A 342 10.09 -55.71 -18.70
N ASP A 343 10.99 -56.19 -19.56
CA ASP A 343 10.65 -57.18 -20.58
C ASP A 343 9.95 -58.41 -19.97
N GLY A 344 8.73 -58.71 -20.44
CA GLY A 344 7.92 -59.84 -19.99
C GLY A 344 7.02 -59.57 -18.78
N VAL A 345 6.85 -58.31 -18.37
CA VAL A 345 5.91 -57.90 -17.32
C VAL A 345 4.82 -57.02 -17.92
N ASP A 346 3.55 -57.42 -17.77
CA ASP A 346 2.36 -56.64 -18.13
C ASP A 346 1.90 -55.73 -16.97
#